data_AF-R9MEP1-F1
#
_entry.id   AF-R9MEP1-F1
#
_cell.length_a   1.000
_cell.length_b   1.000
_cell.length_c   1.000
_cell.angle_alpha   90.00
_cell.angle_beta   90.00
_cell.angle_gamma   90.00
#
_symmetry.space_group_name_H-M   'P 1'
#
loop_
_entity.id
_entity.type
_entity.pdbx_description
1 polymer ?
#
loop_
_entity_poly.entity_id
_entity_poly.type
_entity_poly.pdbx_seq_one_letter_code
_entity_poly.pdbx_strand_id
1 'polypeptide(L)'
;MKREEFERQLQQLVPRPNAKATEAWYAYGLDMCDEFSHSFLEKMVTVFGFLANNFSPEAVQAVYESISCATLLPSEMAAAAVYMQSGSTLEQIAALADQGCLMYFHTPRSADENSPLALLTVREGNKLKTFYTVDFGCFHPEMALLRARNFAREHAVPVINAVSLLWNDKSTCPAKADDSSHRLFMGNDPEMTQAMTAIFKTCPAVAAQITFEVEKNRVQVEYNPLWRELAERRFAEAFRQSKPLRREKGSKRREKPKDR
;
A
#
# COMPACT_ATOMS: atom_id res chain seq x y z
N MET A 1 -22.31 5.61 -3.52
CA MET A 1 -22.55 4.15 -3.67
C MET A 1 -23.89 3.78 -3.01
N LYS A 2 -24.67 2.84 -3.55
CA LYS A 2 -25.91 2.34 -2.92
C LYS A 2 -25.60 1.23 -1.91
N ARG A 3 -26.45 1.05 -0.90
CA ARG A 3 -26.32 0.03 0.14
C ARG A 3 -26.13 -1.38 -0.41
N GLU A 4 -26.99 -1.82 -1.32
CA GLU A 4 -26.96 -3.17 -1.87
C GLU A 4 -25.64 -3.45 -2.61
N GLU A 5 -25.10 -2.41 -3.25
CA GLU A 5 -23.82 -2.52 -3.95
C GLU A 5 -22.65 -2.61 -2.98
N PHE A 6 -22.66 -1.82 -1.89
CA PHE A 6 -21.65 -1.89 -0.84
C PHE A 6 -21.64 -3.25 -0.15
N GLU A 7 -22.82 -3.75 0.24
CA GLU A 7 -22.98 -5.06 0.87
C GLU A 7 -22.48 -6.19 -0.05
N ARG A 8 -22.88 -6.16 -1.32
CA ARG A 8 -22.44 -7.14 -2.33
C ARG A 8 -20.92 -7.14 -2.52
N GLN A 9 -20.31 -5.96 -2.57
CA GLN A 9 -18.86 -5.84 -2.74
C GLN A 9 -18.12 -6.34 -1.49
N LEU A 10 -18.53 -5.95 -0.28
CA LEU A 10 -17.91 -6.48 0.95
C LEU A 10 -18.07 -7.99 1.10
N GLN A 11 -19.18 -8.56 0.66
CA GLN A 11 -19.37 -10.02 0.67
C GLN A 11 -18.36 -10.79 -0.19
N GLN A 12 -17.80 -10.14 -1.22
CA GLN A 12 -16.78 -10.73 -2.09
C GLN A 12 -15.37 -10.56 -1.53
N LEU A 13 -15.14 -9.53 -0.72
CA LEU A 13 -13.82 -9.11 -0.26
C LEU A 13 -13.49 -9.63 1.14
N VAL A 14 -14.50 -9.73 2.01
CA VAL A 14 -14.34 -10.14 3.40
C VAL A 14 -14.61 -11.65 3.52
N PRO A 15 -13.79 -12.42 4.24
CA PRO A 15 -13.97 -13.88 4.30
C PRO A 15 -15.25 -14.34 5.00
N ARG A 16 -15.63 -13.70 6.10
CA ARG A 16 -16.80 -14.04 6.93
C ARG A 16 -17.59 -12.76 7.27
N PRO A 17 -18.21 -12.12 6.28
CA PRO A 17 -18.99 -10.91 6.49
C PRO A 17 -20.23 -11.25 7.34
N ASN A 18 -20.69 -10.31 8.16
CA ASN A 18 -21.94 -10.44 8.90
C ASN A 18 -22.78 -9.16 8.77
N ALA A 19 -24.11 -9.32 8.80
CA ALA A 19 -25.02 -8.22 8.54
C ALA A 19 -24.81 -7.02 9.50
N LYS A 20 -24.50 -7.28 10.77
CA LYS A 20 -24.35 -6.23 11.79
C LYS A 20 -23.10 -5.37 11.52
N ALA A 21 -21.96 -5.99 11.27
CA ALA A 21 -20.72 -5.26 10.99
C ALA A 21 -20.78 -4.57 9.61
N THR A 22 -21.38 -5.21 8.61
CA THR A 22 -21.59 -4.57 7.30
C THR A 22 -22.48 -3.33 7.42
N GLU A 23 -23.56 -3.39 8.21
CA GLU A 23 -24.41 -2.23 8.47
C GLU A 23 -23.63 -1.11 9.18
N ALA A 24 -22.83 -1.45 10.19
CA ALA A 24 -22.02 -0.48 10.92
C ALA A 24 -21.00 0.22 9.99
N TRP A 25 -20.32 -0.53 9.12
CA TRP A 25 -19.42 0.04 8.12
C TRP A 25 -20.16 0.95 7.13
N TYR A 26 -21.34 0.55 6.68
CA TYR A 26 -22.13 1.36 5.75
C TYR A 26 -22.60 2.66 6.39
N ALA A 27 -23.14 2.60 7.62
CA ALA A 27 -23.57 3.76 8.38
C ALA A 27 -22.40 4.73 8.64
N TYR A 28 -21.27 4.20 9.13
CA TYR A 28 -20.05 4.98 9.31
C TYR A 28 -19.61 5.65 8.00
N GLY A 29 -19.65 4.90 6.89
CA GLY A 29 -19.29 5.44 5.59
C GLY A 29 -20.23 6.56 5.11
N LEU A 30 -21.51 6.55 5.47
CA LEU A 30 -22.45 7.63 5.17
C LEU A 30 -22.13 8.88 5.98
N ASP A 31 -21.90 8.73 7.29
CA ASP A 31 -21.52 9.86 8.17
C ASP A 31 -20.27 10.57 7.65
N MET A 32 -19.27 9.79 7.22
CA MET A 32 -18.02 10.30 6.67
C MET A 32 -18.14 10.84 5.24
N CYS A 33 -19.17 10.45 4.47
CA CYS A 33 -19.42 11.02 3.15
C CYS A 33 -19.79 12.50 3.23
N ASP A 34 -20.49 12.88 4.30
CA ASP A 34 -20.90 14.26 4.55
C ASP A 34 -19.73 15.09 5.10
N GLU A 35 -18.86 14.50 5.93
CA GLU A 35 -17.76 15.20 6.59
C GLU A 35 -16.50 15.33 5.70
N PHE A 36 -16.17 14.31 4.90
CA PHE A 36 -14.89 14.27 4.18
C PHE A 36 -15.04 14.18 2.65
N SER A 37 -15.88 13.27 2.15
CA SER A 37 -16.01 13.06 0.71
C SER A 37 -17.14 12.10 0.33
N HIS A 38 -17.97 12.47 -0.66
CA HIS A 38 -19.02 11.60 -1.21
C HIS A 38 -18.54 10.24 -1.76
N SER A 39 -17.22 10.02 -1.93
CA SER A 39 -16.63 8.75 -2.35
C SER A 39 -16.05 7.93 -1.20
N PHE A 40 -16.33 8.25 0.06
CA PHE A 40 -15.76 7.54 1.22
C PHE A 40 -16.10 6.04 1.20
N LEU A 41 -17.34 5.67 0.91
CA LEU A 41 -17.76 4.27 0.73
C LEU A 41 -16.97 3.55 -0.38
N GLU A 42 -16.72 4.23 -1.50
CA GLU A 42 -15.92 3.67 -2.61
C GLU A 42 -14.45 3.48 -2.20
N LYS A 43 -13.90 4.41 -1.42
CA LYS A 43 -12.55 4.28 -0.86
C LYS A 43 -12.48 3.10 0.09
N MET A 44 -13.45 2.91 0.99
CA MET A 44 -13.47 1.77 1.91
C MET A 44 -13.47 0.43 1.16
N VAL A 45 -14.33 0.27 0.14
CA VAL A 45 -14.32 -0.92 -0.71
C VAL A 45 -12.97 -1.08 -1.39
N THR A 46 -12.42 -0.01 -1.94
CA THR A 46 -11.11 -0.03 -2.61
C THR A 46 -10.03 -0.56 -1.66
N VAL A 47 -10.01 -0.08 -0.42
CA VAL A 47 -9.06 -0.53 0.58
C VAL A 47 -9.31 -1.98 0.97
N PHE A 48 -10.56 -2.40 1.23
CA PHE A 48 -10.85 -3.82 1.49
C PHE A 48 -10.42 -4.73 0.33
N GLY A 49 -10.58 -4.27 -0.92
CA GLY A 49 -10.10 -4.99 -2.10
C GLY A 49 -8.58 -5.11 -2.12
N PHE A 50 -7.88 -4.03 -1.79
CA PHE A 50 -6.42 -4.07 -1.62
C PHE A 50 -6.01 -5.02 -0.49
N LEU A 51 -6.70 -5.00 0.65
CA LEU A 51 -6.42 -5.88 1.78
C LEU A 51 -6.61 -7.35 1.40
N ALA A 52 -7.75 -7.69 0.77
CA ALA A 52 -8.07 -9.03 0.31
C ALA A 52 -7.02 -9.61 -0.65
N ASN A 53 -6.41 -8.75 -1.46
CA ASN A 53 -5.37 -9.16 -2.40
C ASN A 53 -3.97 -9.29 -1.78
N ASN A 54 -3.67 -8.56 -0.71
CA ASN A 54 -2.30 -8.41 -0.20
C ASN A 54 -2.07 -9.00 1.20
N PHE A 55 -3.12 -9.34 1.95
CA PHE A 55 -3.04 -9.85 3.32
C PHE A 55 -3.75 -11.20 3.45
N SER A 56 -3.52 -11.88 4.58
CA SER A 56 -4.24 -13.11 4.91
C SER A 56 -5.74 -12.85 5.12
N PRO A 57 -6.60 -13.84 4.83
CA PRO A 57 -8.03 -13.77 5.16
C PRO A 57 -8.27 -13.40 6.62
N GLU A 58 -7.45 -13.90 7.55
CA GLU A 58 -7.56 -13.62 8.98
C GLU A 58 -7.33 -12.13 9.29
N ALA A 59 -6.31 -11.52 8.69
CA ALA A 59 -6.04 -10.10 8.87
C ALA A 59 -7.14 -9.22 8.25
N VAL A 60 -7.65 -9.59 7.07
CA VAL A 60 -8.77 -8.88 6.42
C VAL A 60 -10.03 -8.95 7.27
N GLN A 61 -10.33 -10.14 7.79
CA GLN A 61 -11.48 -10.35 8.69
C GLN A 61 -11.33 -9.51 9.97
N ALA A 62 -10.15 -9.48 10.57
CA ALA A 62 -9.91 -8.71 11.78
C ALA A 62 -10.08 -7.20 11.53
N VAL A 63 -9.60 -6.66 10.41
CA VAL A 63 -9.82 -5.24 10.05
C VAL A 63 -11.32 -4.97 9.86
N TYR A 64 -12.03 -5.89 9.23
CA TYR A 64 -13.48 -5.77 9.09
C TYR A 64 -14.22 -5.82 10.44
N GLU A 65 -13.79 -6.66 11.37
CA GLU A 65 -14.39 -6.78 12.71
C GLU A 65 -14.05 -5.60 13.63
N SER A 66 -13.02 -4.81 13.31
CA SER A 66 -12.59 -3.68 14.12
C SER A 66 -13.68 -2.62 14.28
N ILE A 67 -14.66 -2.54 13.36
CA ILE A 67 -15.79 -1.59 13.46
C ILE A 67 -16.60 -1.76 14.75
N SER A 68 -16.49 -2.91 15.42
CA SER A 68 -17.12 -3.15 16.72
C SER A 68 -16.46 -2.39 17.87
N CYS A 69 -15.21 -1.95 17.72
CA CYS A 69 -14.42 -1.28 18.76
C CYS A 69 -13.67 -0.02 18.29
N ALA A 70 -13.58 0.22 16.97
CA ALA A 70 -12.85 1.33 16.38
C ALA A 70 -13.40 1.70 15.00
N THR A 71 -13.46 3.00 14.68
CA THR A 71 -13.79 3.49 13.34
C THR A 71 -12.52 3.85 12.58
N LEU A 72 -12.04 2.93 11.72
CA LEU A 72 -10.83 3.16 10.93
C LEU A 72 -11.14 3.95 9.66
N LEU A 73 -10.35 4.99 9.40
CA LEU A 73 -10.34 5.66 8.10
C LEU A 73 -9.74 4.76 7.01
N PRO A 74 -10.12 4.92 5.74
CA PRO A 74 -9.43 4.28 4.60
C PRO A 74 -7.91 4.42 4.63
N SER A 75 -7.39 5.54 5.14
CA SER A 75 -5.96 5.80 5.27
C SER A 75 -5.26 5.04 6.41
N GLU A 76 -6.02 4.45 7.32
CA GLU A 76 -5.54 3.74 8.52
C GLU A 76 -5.67 2.22 8.38
N MET A 77 -6.60 1.76 7.55
CA MET A 77 -6.91 0.34 7.38
C MET A 77 -5.72 -0.51 6.91
N ALA A 78 -4.83 0.02 6.05
CA ALA A 78 -3.63 -0.70 5.64
C ALA A 78 -2.62 -0.86 6.79
N ALA A 79 -2.48 0.16 7.64
CA ALA A 79 -1.64 0.07 8.85
C ALA A 79 -2.23 -0.92 9.85
N ALA A 80 -3.55 -0.88 10.07
CA ALA A 80 -4.25 -1.84 10.92
C ALA A 80 -4.05 -3.28 10.42
N ALA A 81 -4.15 -3.51 9.11
CA ALA A 81 -3.92 -4.82 8.52
C ALA A 81 -2.49 -5.34 8.76
N VAL A 82 -1.47 -4.48 8.69
CA VAL A 82 -0.08 -4.85 9.02
C VAL A 82 0.03 -5.30 10.47
N TYR A 83 -0.49 -4.51 11.41
CA TYR A 83 -0.47 -4.87 12.83
C TYR A 83 -1.22 -6.18 13.11
N MET A 84 -2.43 -6.34 12.58
CA MET A 84 -3.22 -7.56 12.76
C MET A 84 -2.54 -8.79 12.12
N GLN A 85 -1.96 -8.64 10.93
CA GLN A 85 -1.17 -9.69 10.28
C GLN A 85 0.05 -10.11 11.11
N SER A 86 0.62 -9.16 11.87
CA SER A 86 1.73 -9.41 12.79
C SER A 86 1.33 -9.95 14.17
N GLY A 87 0.03 -10.03 14.45
CA GLY A 87 -0.53 -10.62 15.68
C GLY A 87 -1.16 -9.64 16.68
N SER A 88 -1.35 -8.37 16.32
CA SER A 88 -2.06 -7.40 17.18
C SER A 88 -3.54 -7.75 17.34
N THR A 89 -4.08 -7.41 18.52
CA THR A 89 -5.49 -7.59 18.90
C THR A 89 -6.36 -6.43 18.44
N LEU A 90 -7.69 -6.62 18.43
CA LEU A 90 -8.65 -5.56 18.06
C LEU A 90 -8.55 -4.36 19.02
N GLU A 91 -8.37 -4.61 20.31
CA GLU A 91 -8.25 -3.58 21.34
C GLU A 91 -6.99 -2.72 21.15
N GLN A 92 -5.87 -3.34 20.74
CA GLN A 92 -4.65 -2.61 20.40
C GLN A 92 -4.84 -1.74 19.17
N ILE A 93 -5.53 -2.24 18.13
CA ILE A 93 -5.83 -1.43 16.94
C ILE A 93 -6.73 -0.26 17.28
N ALA A 94 -7.75 -0.47 18.12
CA ALA A 94 -8.61 0.62 18.59
C ALA A 94 -7.82 1.71 19.30
N ALA A 95 -6.93 1.32 20.23
CA ALA A 95 -6.08 2.26 20.94
C ALA A 95 -5.13 3.03 20.00
N LEU A 96 -4.55 2.36 18.98
CA LEU A 96 -3.69 3.01 18.00
C LEU A 96 -4.46 3.97 17.09
N ALA A 97 -5.70 3.64 16.72
CA ALA A 97 -6.58 4.52 15.96
C ALA A 97 -6.94 5.78 16.76
N ASP A 98 -7.36 5.63 18.02
CA ASP A 98 -7.70 6.75 18.91
C ASP A 98 -6.52 7.71 19.14
N GLN A 99 -5.30 7.18 19.12
CA GLN A 99 -4.06 7.97 19.26
C GLN A 99 -3.59 8.61 17.93
N GLY A 100 -4.26 8.31 16.81
CA GLY A 100 -3.86 8.76 15.47
C GLY A 100 -2.58 8.10 14.95
N CYS A 101 -2.13 7.01 15.58
CA CYS A 101 -0.88 6.33 15.23
C CYS A 101 -0.96 5.57 13.89
N LEU A 102 -2.16 5.30 13.40
CA LEU A 102 -2.39 4.62 12.12
C LEU A 102 -2.44 5.60 10.93
N MET A 103 -2.47 6.91 11.20
CA MET A 103 -2.56 7.94 10.16
C MET A 103 -1.26 8.05 9.34
N TYR A 104 -1.36 8.64 8.15
CA TYR A 104 -0.23 8.90 7.24
C TYR A 104 0.58 7.67 6.81
N PHE A 105 -0.02 6.47 6.89
CA PHE A 105 0.61 5.25 6.40
C PHE A 105 0.45 5.11 4.88
N HIS A 106 -0.49 4.31 4.39
CA HIS A 106 -0.73 4.13 2.96
C HIS A 106 -2.22 4.06 2.71
N THR A 107 -2.71 4.82 1.73
CA THR A 107 -4.10 4.75 1.27
C THR A 107 -4.11 4.17 -0.14
N PRO A 108 -4.60 2.94 -0.33
CA PRO A 108 -4.65 2.33 -1.64
C PRO A 108 -5.46 3.13 -2.66
N ARG A 109 -4.93 3.23 -3.88
CA ARG A 109 -5.57 3.93 -5.02
C ARG A 109 -6.48 3.01 -5.82
N SER A 110 -6.21 1.71 -5.82
CA SER A 110 -7.07 0.68 -6.40
C SER A 110 -6.93 -0.63 -5.62
N ALA A 111 -7.89 -1.54 -5.77
CA ALA A 111 -7.81 -2.88 -5.17
C ALA A 111 -6.64 -3.71 -5.74
N ASP A 112 -6.30 -3.48 -7.02
CA ASP A 112 -5.31 -4.26 -7.76
C ASP A 112 -3.91 -3.64 -7.76
N GLU A 113 -3.69 -2.53 -7.04
CA GLU A 113 -2.35 -1.97 -6.95
C GLU A 113 -1.39 -2.93 -6.24
N ASN A 114 -0.15 -2.99 -6.72
CA ASN A 114 0.91 -3.69 -6.02
C ASN A 114 1.27 -2.90 -4.77
N SER A 115 1.40 -3.61 -3.65
CA SER A 115 1.70 -2.96 -2.39
C SER A 115 3.03 -2.17 -2.47
N PRO A 116 3.06 -0.90 -2.04
CA PRO A 116 4.27 -0.08 -2.03
C PRO A 116 5.00 -0.13 -0.68
N LEU A 117 4.61 -1.02 0.23
CA LEU A 117 5.25 -1.09 1.54
C LEU A 117 6.60 -1.81 1.43
N ALA A 118 7.67 -1.24 1.96
CA ALA A 118 8.97 -1.90 2.01
C ALA A 118 9.74 -1.55 3.28
N LEU A 119 10.70 -2.39 3.65
CA LEU A 119 11.66 -2.13 4.71
C LEU A 119 12.91 -1.49 4.13
N LEU A 120 13.51 -0.54 4.85
CA LEU A 120 14.83 -0.01 4.54
C LEU A 120 15.76 -0.20 5.73
N THR A 121 16.84 -0.94 5.54
CA THR A 121 17.88 -1.14 6.54
C THR A 121 19.14 -0.38 6.14
N VAL A 122 19.62 0.50 7.00
CA VAL A 122 20.90 1.20 6.83
C VAL A 122 21.96 0.50 7.67
N ARG A 123 23.01 0.03 7.01
CA ARG A 123 24.21 -0.54 7.63
C ARG A 123 25.35 0.46 7.47
N GLU A 124 25.81 1.00 8.59
CA GLU A 124 26.88 1.99 8.67
C GLU A 124 27.82 1.60 9.83
N GLY A 125 29.03 1.14 9.48
CA GLY A 125 29.98 0.52 10.38
C GLY A 125 29.36 -0.70 11.08
N ASN A 126 29.40 -0.68 12.42
CA ASN A 126 28.76 -1.71 13.25
C ASN A 126 27.32 -1.37 13.63
N LYS A 127 26.75 -0.28 13.10
CA LYS A 127 25.38 0.15 13.39
C LYS A 127 24.44 -0.33 12.29
N LEU A 128 23.26 -0.77 12.72
CA LEU A 128 22.18 -1.17 11.85
C LEU A 128 20.88 -0.54 12.37
N LYS A 129 20.12 0.09 11.48
CA LYS A 129 18.79 0.61 11.79
C LYS A 129 17.86 0.34 10.62
N THR A 130 16.67 -0.14 10.95
CA THR A 130 15.62 -0.42 9.99
C THR A 130 14.52 0.62 10.12
N PHE A 131 13.99 1.01 8.97
CA PHE A 131 12.87 1.91 8.74
C PHE A 131 11.87 1.18 7.84
N TYR A 132 10.71 1.75 7.64
CA TYR A 132 9.80 1.33 6.56
C TYR A 132 9.53 2.47 5.60
N THR A 133 9.05 2.15 4.41
CA THR A 133 8.56 3.10 3.41
C THR A 133 7.21 2.64 2.89
N VAL A 134 6.39 3.61 2.46
CA VAL A 134 5.07 3.40 1.85
C VAL A 134 5.05 3.79 0.36
N ASP A 135 6.20 4.09 -0.24
CA ASP A 135 6.33 4.48 -1.66
C ASP A 135 7.35 3.63 -2.42
N PHE A 136 7.49 2.36 -2.05
CA PHE A 136 8.30 1.46 -2.84
C PHE A 136 7.82 1.44 -4.30
N GLY A 137 8.76 1.61 -5.24
CA GLY A 137 8.48 1.78 -6.68
C GLY A 137 8.38 3.23 -7.14
N CYS A 138 8.29 4.21 -6.23
CA CYS A 138 8.27 5.64 -6.56
C CYS A 138 9.66 6.29 -6.53
N PHE A 139 10.69 5.59 -6.07
CA PHE A 139 12.06 6.10 -5.99
C PHE A 139 13.10 5.06 -6.41
N HIS A 140 14.29 5.53 -6.78
CA HIS A 140 15.45 4.69 -7.07
C HIS A 140 16.30 4.53 -5.80
N PRO A 141 16.45 3.31 -5.24
CA PRO A 141 17.19 3.08 -4.00
C PRO A 141 18.64 3.61 -4.02
N GLU A 142 19.33 3.49 -5.15
CA GLU A 142 20.70 3.97 -5.33
C GLU A 142 20.79 5.49 -5.23
N MET A 143 19.82 6.19 -5.82
CA MET A 143 19.73 7.64 -5.72
C MET A 143 19.35 8.10 -4.31
N ALA A 144 18.51 7.33 -3.62
CA ALA A 144 18.18 7.57 -2.23
C ALA A 144 19.40 7.44 -1.31
N LEU A 145 20.23 6.41 -1.49
CA LEU A 145 21.51 6.27 -0.77
C LEU A 145 22.45 7.44 -1.07
N LEU A 146 22.59 7.83 -2.35
CA LEU A 146 23.44 8.97 -2.74
C LEU A 146 22.99 10.26 -2.05
N ARG A 147 21.67 10.55 -2.04
CA ARG A 147 21.11 11.72 -1.35
C ARG A 147 21.38 11.67 0.16
N ALA A 148 21.15 10.52 0.81
CA ALA A 148 21.42 10.35 2.24
C ALA A 148 22.90 10.59 2.58
N ARG A 149 23.83 10.12 1.74
CA ARG A 149 25.27 10.36 1.92
C ARG A 149 25.66 11.83 1.71
N ASN A 150 25.07 12.49 0.71
CA ASN A 150 25.33 13.92 0.49
C ASN A 150 24.83 14.76 1.66
N PHE A 151 23.61 14.51 2.13
CA PHE A 151 23.04 15.17 3.30
C PHE A 151 23.88 14.93 4.56
N ALA A 152 24.29 13.67 4.80
CA ALA A 152 25.17 13.29 5.90
C ALA A 152 26.47 14.10 5.92
N ARG A 153 27.10 14.25 4.75
CA ARG A 153 28.33 15.04 4.59
C ARG A 153 28.10 16.53 4.81
N GLU A 154 27.04 17.09 4.25
CA GLU A 154 26.69 18.52 4.37
C GLU A 154 26.39 18.92 5.82
N HIS A 155 25.75 18.03 6.58
CA HIS A 155 25.33 18.28 7.95
C HIS A 155 26.27 17.65 9.00
N ALA A 156 27.38 17.03 8.57
CA ALA A 156 28.33 16.31 9.42
C ALA A 156 27.67 15.30 10.38
N VAL A 157 26.66 14.56 9.89
CA VAL A 157 25.95 13.51 10.64
C VAL A 157 26.20 12.13 10.00
N PRO A 158 26.07 11.03 10.77
CA PRO A 158 26.05 9.68 10.21
C PRO A 158 24.91 9.49 9.18
N VAL A 159 25.11 8.66 8.16
CA VAL A 159 24.10 8.37 7.12
C VAL A 159 22.83 7.77 7.72
N ILE A 160 22.95 6.95 8.76
CA ILE A 160 21.80 6.41 9.51
C ILE A 160 20.91 7.51 10.11
N ASN A 161 21.53 8.61 10.54
CA ASN A 161 20.83 9.80 11.04
C ASN A 161 20.32 10.65 9.88
N ALA A 162 21.11 10.79 8.80
CA ALA A 162 20.70 11.52 7.60
C ALA A 162 19.41 10.95 7.00
N VAL A 163 19.27 9.62 6.93
CA VAL A 163 18.02 8.96 6.48
C VAL A 163 16.85 9.33 7.41
N SER A 164 17.07 9.37 8.72
CA SER A 164 16.04 9.77 9.69
C SER A 164 15.69 11.27 9.60
N LEU A 165 16.61 12.14 9.18
CA LEU A 165 16.45 13.59 9.12
C LEU A 165 15.86 14.06 7.80
N LEU A 166 16.31 13.50 6.66
CA LEU A 166 15.73 13.74 5.34
C LEU A 166 14.23 13.45 5.30
N TRP A 167 13.77 12.58 6.19
CA TRP A 167 12.37 12.25 6.42
C TRP A 167 11.57 13.39 7.09
N ASN A 168 12.15 14.08 8.07
CA ASN A 168 11.47 15.12 8.85
C ASN A 168 11.55 16.52 8.22
N ASP A 169 12.41 16.70 7.22
CA ASP A 169 12.63 18.00 6.59
C ASP A 169 11.55 18.32 5.55
N LYS A 170 10.50 19.01 6.00
CA LYS A 170 9.47 19.59 5.12
C LYS A 170 10.00 20.69 4.19
N SER A 171 11.22 21.22 4.41
CA SER A 171 11.76 22.35 3.67
C SER A 171 12.56 21.98 2.42
N THR A 172 13.10 20.75 2.34
CA THR A 172 13.79 20.23 1.14
C THR A 172 12.90 19.45 0.18
N CYS A 173 11.63 19.26 0.52
CA CYS A 173 10.61 18.64 -0.33
C CYS A 173 9.56 19.69 -0.76
N PRO A 174 9.82 20.55 -1.76
CA PRO A 174 8.79 21.43 -2.26
C PRO A 174 7.63 20.57 -2.77
N ALA A 175 6.43 20.80 -2.22
CA ALA A 175 5.20 20.10 -2.61
C ALA A 175 4.77 20.36 -4.08
N LYS A 176 5.59 21.10 -4.85
CA LYS A 176 5.34 21.54 -6.22
C LYS A 176 6.56 21.32 -7.10
N ALA A 177 6.77 20.09 -7.53
CA ALA A 177 7.43 19.76 -8.80
C ALA A 177 7.10 18.30 -9.11
N ASP A 178 6.83 17.98 -10.37
CA ASP A 178 6.56 16.64 -10.92
C ASP A 178 7.71 15.63 -10.74
N ASP A 179 8.68 15.90 -9.88
CA ASP A 179 9.83 15.04 -9.64
C ASP A 179 9.55 14.12 -8.44
N SER A 180 8.95 12.97 -8.76
CA SER A 180 8.73 11.82 -7.86
C SER A 180 9.98 11.38 -7.08
N SER A 181 11.18 11.85 -7.43
CA SER A 181 12.41 11.55 -6.71
C SER A 181 12.59 12.28 -5.37
N HIS A 182 11.69 13.21 -5.01
CA HIS A 182 11.79 14.01 -3.78
C HIS A 182 11.05 13.44 -2.57
N ARG A 183 10.14 12.48 -2.77
CA ARG A 183 9.28 11.97 -1.69
C ARG A 183 9.63 10.53 -1.39
N LEU A 184 10.73 10.32 -0.67
CA LEU A 184 10.91 9.04 0.03
C LEU A 184 10.09 9.11 1.31
N PHE A 185 8.83 8.64 1.30
CA PHE A 185 8.14 8.54 2.58
C PHE A 185 8.63 7.32 3.35
N MET A 186 9.38 7.54 4.43
CA MET A 186 9.94 6.52 5.30
C MET A 186 9.56 6.70 6.77
N GLY A 187 8.60 5.95 7.30
CA GLY A 187 8.31 6.01 8.73
C GLY A 187 9.42 5.41 9.60
N ASN A 188 9.59 5.99 10.78
CA ASN A 188 10.55 5.57 11.82
C ASN A 188 9.82 5.10 13.09
N ASP A 189 8.54 4.73 12.99
CA ASP A 189 7.81 4.07 14.07
C ASP A 189 8.41 2.67 14.30
N PRO A 190 9.01 2.41 15.48
CA PRO A 190 9.61 1.11 15.79
C PRO A 190 8.58 -0.03 15.77
N GLU A 191 7.35 0.21 16.23
CA GLU A 191 6.32 -0.83 16.32
C GLU A 191 5.85 -1.23 14.93
N MET A 192 5.56 -0.27 14.06
CA MET A 192 5.23 -0.53 12.65
C MET A 192 6.38 -1.20 11.91
N THR A 193 7.62 -0.75 12.13
CA THR A 193 8.80 -1.37 11.52
C THR A 193 8.94 -2.83 11.95
N GLN A 194 8.70 -3.12 13.24
CA GLN A 194 8.72 -4.48 13.77
C GLN A 194 7.59 -5.34 13.18
N ALA A 195 6.37 -4.80 13.10
CA ALA A 195 5.23 -5.49 12.50
C ALA A 195 5.49 -5.84 11.02
N MET A 196 5.98 -4.88 10.23
CA MET A 196 6.35 -5.12 8.83
C MET A 196 7.50 -6.14 8.68
N THR A 197 8.49 -6.09 9.58
CA THR A 197 9.59 -7.06 9.60
C THR A 197 9.08 -8.48 9.89
N ALA A 198 8.16 -8.62 10.84
CA ALA A 198 7.58 -9.92 11.20
C ALA A 198 6.82 -10.57 10.04
N ILE A 199 6.18 -9.77 9.18
CA ILE A 199 5.32 -10.28 8.09
C ILE A 199 6.02 -10.33 6.72
N PHE A 200 7.25 -9.81 6.59
CA PHE A 200 7.93 -9.64 5.29
C PHE A 200 8.01 -10.91 4.45
N LYS A 201 8.23 -12.07 5.06
CA LYS A 201 8.36 -13.34 4.33
C LYS A 201 7.03 -14.06 4.10
N THR A 202 5.97 -13.64 4.77
CA THR A 202 4.71 -14.38 4.87
C THR A 202 3.50 -13.63 4.32
N CYS A 203 3.64 -12.32 4.06
CA CYS A 203 2.56 -11.47 3.59
C CYS A 203 3.01 -10.66 2.36
N PRO A 204 2.33 -10.76 1.20
CA PRO A 204 2.70 -10.00 0.01
C PRO A 204 2.54 -8.48 0.18
N ALA A 205 1.87 -8.00 1.23
CA ALA A 205 1.79 -6.58 1.53
C ALA A 205 3.16 -5.90 1.71
N VAL A 206 4.21 -6.59 2.20
CA VAL A 206 5.55 -5.99 2.29
C VAL A 206 6.37 -6.42 1.07
N ALA A 207 6.55 -5.52 0.12
CA ALA A 207 7.10 -5.77 -1.19
C ALA A 207 8.59 -6.14 -1.19
N ALA A 208 9.40 -5.44 -0.38
CA ALA A 208 10.84 -5.59 -0.41
C ALA A 208 11.51 -5.22 0.91
N GLN A 209 12.74 -5.70 1.08
CA GLN A 209 13.70 -5.23 2.06
C GLN A 209 14.91 -4.66 1.33
N ILE A 210 15.09 -3.35 1.44
CA ILE A 210 16.21 -2.61 0.89
C ILE A 210 17.29 -2.53 1.95
N THR A 211 18.54 -2.77 1.58
CA THR A 211 19.71 -2.60 2.46
C THR A 211 20.67 -1.60 1.84
N PHE A 212 20.94 -0.51 2.55
CA PHE A 212 21.99 0.44 2.24
C PHE A 212 23.28 -0.01 2.94
N GLU A 213 24.26 -0.45 2.17
CA GLU A 213 25.62 -0.69 2.65
C GLU A 213 26.47 0.55 2.42
N VAL A 214 26.54 1.41 3.45
CA VAL A 214 27.08 2.76 3.34
C VAL A 214 28.55 2.76 2.93
N GLU A 215 29.38 1.93 3.56
CA GLU A 215 30.83 1.85 3.30
C GLU A 215 31.15 1.31 1.90
N LYS A 216 30.31 0.41 1.40
CA LYS A 216 30.45 -0.19 0.07
C LYS A 216 29.79 0.63 -1.03
N ASN A 217 29.11 1.72 -0.66
CA ASN A 217 28.28 2.53 -1.54
C ASN A 217 27.36 1.67 -2.42
N ARG A 218 26.70 0.69 -1.79
CA ARG A 218 25.91 -0.33 -2.49
C ARG A 218 24.51 -0.43 -1.89
N VAL A 219 23.53 -0.64 -2.77
CA VAL A 219 22.17 -1.01 -2.38
C VAL A 219 21.97 -2.48 -2.71
N GLN A 220 21.35 -3.21 -1.79
CA GLN A 220 20.77 -4.52 -2.05
C GLN A 220 19.25 -4.44 -1.90
N VAL A 221 18.51 -5.04 -2.83
CA VAL A 221 17.04 -5.11 -2.75
C VAL A 221 16.64 -6.57 -2.75
N GLU A 222 16.09 -7.02 -1.63
CA GLU A 222 15.49 -8.34 -1.51
C GLU A 222 13.97 -8.22 -1.68
N TYR A 223 13.44 -8.72 -2.78
CA TYR A 223 12.00 -8.71 -3.04
C TYR A 223 11.30 -9.88 -2.35
N ASN A 224 10.14 -9.61 -1.77
CA ASN A 224 9.23 -10.64 -1.26
C ASN A 224 8.76 -11.53 -2.42
N PRO A 225 8.91 -12.87 -2.32
CA PRO A 225 8.48 -13.78 -3.38
C PRO A 225 6.98 -13.75 -3.63
N LEU A 226 6.15 -13.64 -2.59
CA LEU A 226 4.68 -13.59 -2.71
C LEU A 226 4.22 -12.31 -3.42
N TRP A 227 4.86 -11.18 -3.10
CA TRP A 227 4.60 -9.91 -3.77
C TRP A 227 4.96 -9.98 -5.26
N ARG A 228 6.11 -10.58 -5.60
CA ARG A 228 6.53 -10.75 -7.00
C ARG A 228 5.56 -11.62 -7.79
N GLU A 229 5.17 -12.75 -7.22
CA GLU A 229 4.19 -13.63 -7.85
C GLU A 229 2.85 -12.93 -8.10
N LEU A 230 2.37 -12.15 -7.11
CA LEU A 230 1.15 -11.36 -7.26
C LEU A 230 1.27 -10.30 -8.36
N ALA A 231 2.39 -9.59 -8.40
CA ALA A 231 2.66 -8.57 -9.42
C ALA A 231 2.74 -9.17 -10.83
N GLU A 232 3.38 -10.33 -11.00
CA GLU A 232 3.46 -11.05 -12.27
C GLU A 232 2.09 -11.53 -12.76
N ARG A 233 1.26 -12.08 -11.85
CA ARG A 233 -0.11 -12.51 -12.16
C ARG A 233 -0.94 -11.34 -12.66
N ARG A 234 -0.92 -10.20 -11.96
CA ARG A 234 -1.64 -8.98 -12.34
C ARG A 234 -1.16 -8.43 -13.69
N PHE A 235 0.15 -8.42 -13.93
CA PHE A 235 0.70 -8.02 -15.22
C PHE A 235 0.20 -8.92 -16.36
N ALA A 236 0.19 -10.24 -16.14
CA ALA A 236 -0.30 -11.19 -17.12
C ALA A 236 -1.82 -11.04 -17.41
N GLU A 237 -2.63 -10.76 -16.38
CA GLU A 237 -4.07 -10.52 -16.51
C GLU A 237 -4.36 -9.23 -17.30
N ALA A 238 -3.68 -8.13 -16.98
CA ALA A 238 -3.78 -6.89 -17.74
C ALA A 238 -3.40 -7.07 -19.22
N PHE A 239 -2.38 -7.90 -19.49
CA PHE A 239 -1.99 -8.27 -20.86
C PHE A 239 -3.03 -9.12 -21.60
N ARG A 240 -3.80 -9.96 -20.88
CA ARG A 240 -4.90 -10.74 -21.48
C ARG A 240 -6.10 -9.85 -21.80
N GLN A 241 -6.44 -8.93 -20.91
CA GLN A 241 -7.57 -8.02 -21.08
C GLN A 241 -7.33 -6.98 -22.20
N SER A 242 -6.08 -6.65 -22.50
CA SER A 242 -5.72 -5.70 -23.56
C SER A 242 -5.63 -6.30 -24.98
N LYS A 243 -5.79 -7.63 -25.16
CA LYS A 243 -5.84 -8.24 -26.50
C LYS A 243 -7.22 -8.06 -27.13
N PRO A 244 -7.35 -7.38 -28.29
CA PRO A 244 -8.64 -7.27 -28.97
C PRO A 244 -9.09 -8.65 -29.49
N LEU A 245 -10.36 -9.01 -29.24
CA LEU A 245 -10.98 -10.17 -29.88
C LEU A 245 -10.79 -10.07 -31.40
N ARG A 246 -10.13 -11.06 -31.98
CA ARG A 246 -9.96 -11.18 -33.43
C ARG A 246 -11.34 -11.11 -34.09
N ARG A 247 -11.59 -10.05 -34.86
CA ARG A 247 -12.77 -9.94 -35.75
C ARG A 247 -12.84 -11.17 -36.64
N GLU A 248 -13.91 -11.96 -36.51
CA GLU A 248 -14.27 -12.96 -37.52
C GLU A 248 -14.39 -12.26 -38.88
N LYS A 249 -13.70 -12.80 -39.88
CA LYS A 249 -13.74 -12.31 -41.26
C LYS A 249 -15.12 -12.61 -41.85
N GLY A 250 -16.01 -11.62 -41.77
CA GLY A 250 -17.25 -11.58 -42.52
C GLY A 250 -17.01 -11.75 -44.03
N SER A 251 -17.74 -12.69 -44.61
CA SER A 251 -17.79 -13.12 -46.00
C SER A 251 -17.84 -11.97 -47.02
N LYS A 252 -17.00 -12.06 -48.06
CA LYS A 252 -17.01 -11.18 -49.25
C LYS A 252 -18.37 -11.24 -49.96
N ARG A 253 -19.15 -10.15 -49.94
CA ARG A 253 -20.24 -9.92 -50.90
C ARG A 253 -19.62 -9.50 -52.25
N ARG A 254 -19.95 -10.25 -53.31
CA ARG A 254 -19.69 -9.91 -54.72
C ARG A 254 -20.58 -8.72 -55.13
N GLU A 255 -20.01 -7.75 -55.83
CA GLU A 255 -20.75 -6.67 -56.51
C GLU A 255 -20.88 -6.95 -58.02
N LYS A 256 -22.14 -6.79 -58.50
CA LYS A 256 -22.62 -6.24 -59.79
C LYS A 256 -22.40 -7.04 -61.10
N PRO A 257 -23.29 -6.90 -62.11
CA PRO A 257 -23.61 -5.68 -62.90
C PRO A 257 -25.10 -5.24 -62.74
N LYS A 258 -25.54 -3.98 -62.76
CA LYS A 258 -25.53 -2.88 -63.76
C LYS A 258 -26.16 -3.25 -65.12
N ASP A 259 -27.48 -3.14 -65.19
CA ASP A 259 -28.22 -2.96 -66.45
C ASP A 259 -28.68 -1.51 -66.60
N ARG A 260 -28.67 -1.06 -67.85
CA ARG A 260 -29.03 0.24 -68.37
C ARG A 260 -30.19 0.05 -69.33
#